data_AF-A0A7X4BFY5-F1
#
_entry.id   AF-A0A7X4BFY5-F1
#
_cell.length_a   1.000
_cell.length_b   1.000
_cell.length_c   1.000
_cell.angle_alpha   90.00
_cell.angle_beta   90.00
_cell.angle_gamma   90.00
#
_symmetry.space_group_name_H-M   'P 1'
#
loop_
_entity.id
_entity.type
_entity.pdbx_description
1 polymer ?
#
loop_
_entity_poly.entity_id
_entity_poly.type
_entity_poly.pdbx_seq_one_letter_code
_entity_poly.pdbx_strand_id
1 'polypeptide(L)'
;MGTAAPPPRTARAGSRSPLPGPPRPRPRRGRRFSRMTGSRHKEDPMRRPALLALCFVLSLAALAPAIGSKIRAQSRSPIDAETRWTLSAVGDVIMNRRTAPFDHPGDPGFHDLANIIRATDAAFLNLEQSVFRLQEFTGWPAAENGGNYEVGSPETLKDLVDMGFNLYNRANNHSTDYGVEGMRLTNRLMDEWGLIHSGTGENLGWASRPGYLETPKGRIALIGMASTFTPMSRAGKAGPTVQGRPGLNPLRLSTRYEGSPETMAALRDVARRQGTNVSDDADAPVRVFGSTVFPGDEDRATVSLNDEDRERVLHEVRNATDQADYVVANSHSHEPGNAFVTAPAWMEEFARQTIDAGADAFIIHGPHQLRGVEIYRGRPIFYSLANFIFQNETIDPMPSDQRDRYGIPLDRLASEIYDTRFQVDEDGNPTTGFPIGSEWYESVVPVATFEGEEVVEIIFHPIELSWKAPRGRRGTPRIAPEELGRQIIEHLAELSRPYGTEITYENGVGVWRR
;
A
#
# COMPACT_ATOMS: atom_id res chain seq x y z
N MET A 1 59.54 41.55 -6.86
CA MET A 1 59.44 42.63 -5.85
C MET A 1 58.88 43.87 -6.55
N GLY A 2 58.03 44.67 -5.89
CA GLY A 2 57.36 45.84 -6.47
C GLY A 2 56.15 45.47 -7.38
N THR A 3 54.93 46.02 -7.32
CA THR A 3 54.30 47.27 -6.80
C THR A 3 54.55 48.54 -7.64
N ALA A 4 53.55 49.34 -8.04
CA ALA A 4 52.08 49.20 -7.97
C ALA A 4 51.33 50.25 -8.84
N ALA A 5 50.06 49.96 -9.18
CA ALA A 5 48.92 50.88 -9.46
C ALA A 5 49.04 51.92 -10.63
N PRO A 6 47.92 52.26 -11.34
CA PRO A 6 46.83 53.08 -10.76
C PRO A 6 45.39 52.56 -11.06
N PRO A 7 44.35 53.07 -10.37
CA PRO A 7 42.95 52.58 -10.47
C PRO A 7 42.06 53.36 -11.48
N PRO A 8 40.99 52.72 -12.01
CA PRO A 8 39.97 53.39 -12.83
C PRO A 8 38.87 54.09 -12.01
N ARG A 9 38.12 54.97 -12.69
CA ARG A 9 37.24 56.01 -12.14
C ARG A 9 35.91 55.53 -11.53
N THR A 10 35.35 56.40 -10.68
CA THR A 10 34.01 56.31 -10.09
C THR A 10 32.87 56.45 -11.10
N ALA A 11 31.75 55.76 -10.82
CA ALA A 11 30.42 56.08 -11.34
C ALA A 11 29.46 56.34 -10.16
N ARG A 12 28.42 57.15 -10.35
CA ARG A 12 27.55 57.64 -9.26
C ARG A 12 26.44 56.65 -8.89
N ALA A 13 26.07 56.66 -7.60
CA ALA A 13 24.87 55.98 -7.11
C ALA A 13 23.58 56.64 -7.63
N GLY A 14 22.59 55.83 -7.98
CA GLY A 14 21.20 56.24 -8.20
C GLY A 14 20.31 55.61 -7.12
N SER A 15 19.51 56.42 -6.43
CA SER A 15 18.63 55.95 -5.35
C SER A 15 17.43 55.18 -5.89
N ARG A 16 17.07 54.07 -5.24
CA ARG A 16 15.76 53.41 -5.38
C ARG A 16 15.09 53.33 -4.01
N SER A 17 13.86 53.81 -3.94
CA SER A 17 13.03 53.77 -2.73
C SER A 17 12.53 52.34 -2.46
N PRO A 18 12.43 51.91 -1.19
CA PRO A 18 11.85 50.61 -0.85
C PRO A 18 10.33 50.60 -1.02
N LEU A 19 9.79 49.47 -1.49
CA LEU A 19 8.35 49.20 -1.52
C LEU A 19 7.85 48.72 -0.14
N PRO A 20 6.56 48.93 0.20
CA PRO A 20 6.04 48.64 1.54
C PRO A 20 5.84 47.15 1.80
N GLY A 21 6.11 46.72 3.04
CA GLY A 21 5.85 45.35 3.51
C GLY A 21 4.38 45.08 3.87
N PRO A 22 4.01 43.80 4.09
CA PRO A 22 2.62 43.38 4.31
C PRO A 22 2.05 43.83 5.67
N PRO A 23 0.72 44.00 5.78
CA PRO A 23 0.06 44.56 6.96
C PRO A 23 0.03 43.59 8.15
N ARG A 24 0.39 44.08 9.34
CA ARG A 24 0.21 43.35 10.61
C ARG A 24 -1.26 43.39 11.08
N PRO A 25 -1.78 42.33 11.73
CA PRO A 25 -3.16 42.29 12.21
C PRO A 25 -3.41 43.28 13.35
N ARG A 26 -4.62 43.88 13.39
CA ARG A 26 -5.06 44.77 14.47
C ARG A 26 -5.51 43.99 15.71
N PRO A 27 -5.21 44.45 16.94
CA PRO A 27 -5.67 43.79 18.16
C PRO A 27 -7.18 43.95 18.35
N ARG A 28 -7.88 42.85 18.68
CA ARG A 28 -9.29 42.92 19.12
C ARG A 28 -9.36 43.58 20.51
N ARG A 29 -10.18 44.62 20.65
CA ARG A 29 -10.50 45.22 21.96
C ARG A 29 -11.25 44.21 22.82
N GLY A 30 -10.80 44.00 24.06
CA GLY A 30 -11.52 43.18 25.03
C GLY A 30 -12.81 43.85 25.52
N ARG A 31 -13.76 43.03 26.00
CA ARG A 31 -14.83 43.47 26.90
C ARG A 31 -14.58 42.87 28.28
N ARG A 32 -14.65 43.69 29.33
CA ARG A 32 -14.52 43.25 30.72
C ARG A 32 -15.82 42.58 31.20
N PHE A 33 -15.68 41.78 32.26
CA PHE A 33 -16.77 41.32 33.11
C PHE A 33 -17.69 42.46 33.56
N SER A 34 -18.96 42.12 33.77
CA SER A 34 -19.75 42.70 34.86
C SER A 34 -20.48 41.58 35.60
N ARG A 35 -20.35 41.54 36.93
CA ARG A 35 -21.14 40.71 37.84
C ARG A 35 -22.09 41.62 38.60
N MET A 36 -23.39 41.38 38.50
CA MET A 36 -24.35 41.66 39.57
C MET A 36 -25.29 40.44 39.62
N THR A 37 -25.44 39.66 40.69
CA THR A 37 -25.72 39.97 42.11
C THR A 37 -27.07 40.62 42.34
N GLY A 38 -28.11 39.79 42.42
CA GLY A 38 -29.46 40.14 42.89
C GLY A 38 -30.16 38.88 43.38
N SER A 39 -30.61 38.86 44.63
CA SER A 39 -31.29 37.71 45.28
C SER A 39 -32.18 38.19 46.42
N ARG A 40 -33.08 37.31 46.91
CA ARG A 40 -34.12 37.50 47.96
C ARG A 40 -35.47 38.00 47.37
N HIS A 41 -36.59 37.25 47.50
CA HIS A 41 -37.43 36.93 48.69
C HIS A 41 -38.25 38.16 49.16
N LYS A 42 -39.54 38.11 49.57
CA LYS A 42 -40.52 37.07 50.03
C LYS A 42 -41.95 37.52 49.55
N GLU A 43 -43.13 36.92 49.76
CA GLU A 43 -43.72 35.72 50.46
C GLU A 43 -44.94 35.26 49.56
N ASP A 44 -45.57 34.07 49.54
CA ASP A 44 -46.45 33.32 50.49
C ASP A 44 -47.70 34.10 51.01
N PRO A 45 -48.92 33.50 51.19
CA PRO A 45 -49.17 32.24 51.89
C PRO A 45 -50.17 31.20 51.29
N MET A 46 -49.82 29.92 51.52
CA MET A 46 -50.68 28.74 51.84
C MET A 46 -52.21 28.75 51.55
N ARG A 47 -52.70 27.70 50.88
CA ARG A 47 -53.95 26.98 51.24
C ARG A 47 -53.87 25.45 51.06
N ARG A 48 -53.50 24.76 52.15
CA ARG A 48 -53.98 23.49 52.76
C ARG A 48 -54.41 22.25 51.90
N PRO A 49 -54.42 21.02 52.48
CA PRO A 49 -53.91 19.83 51.78
C PRO A 49 -54.90 18.64 51.66
N ALA A 50 -54.35 17.46 51.32
CA ALA A 50 -54.96 16.14 51.16
C ALA A 50 -55.74 15.95 49.84
N LEU A 51 -55.83 14.75 49.24
CA LEU A 51 -55.41 13.39 49.66
C LEU A 51 -54.77 12.63 48.46
N LEU A 52 -54.35 11.37 48.65
CA LEU A 52 -53.72 10.43 47.67
C LEU A 52 -52.19 10.50 47.51
N ALA A 53 -51.48 10.13 48.58
CA ALA A 53 -50.09 9.66 48.49
C ALA A 53 -50.03 8.13 48.34
N LEU A 54 -50.33 7.62 47.14
CA LEU A 54 -50.06 6.23 46.74
C LEU A 54 -49.93 6.16 45.19
N CYS A 55 -49.32 5.08 44.67
CA CYS A 55 -49.17 4.81 43.22
C CYS A 55 -48.19 5.69 42.41
N PHE A 56 -47.16 6.30 43.03
CA PHE A 56 -46.08 7.01 42.30
C PHE A 56 -44.65 6.50 42.56
N VAL A 57 -44.51 5.18 42.79
CA VAL A 57 -43.21 4.48 42.97
C VAL A 57 -43.01 3.36 41.92
N LEU A 58 -43.95 3.18 40.99
CA LEU A 58 -43.93 2.08 40.00
C LEU A 58 -43.99 2.54 38.52
N SER A 59 -43.71 3.81 38.25
CA SER A 59 -43.82 4.42 36.91
C SER A 59 -42.51 5.00 36.35
N LEU A 60 -41.44 5.07 37.15
CA LEU A 60 -40.12 5.61 36.74
C LEU A 60 -39.09 4.55 36.31
N ALA A 61 -39.50 3.28 36.24
CA ALA A 61 -38.70 2.17 35.68
C ALA A 61 -39.11 1.81 34.23
N ALA A 62 -40.11 2.48 33.65
CA ALA A 62 -40.75 2.11 32.39
C ALA A 62 -40.41 3.02 31.19
N LEU A 63 -39.56 4.05 31.37
CA LEU A 63 -39.02 4.89 30.30
C LEU A 63 -37.50 5.01 30.39
N ALA A 64 -36.81 3.87 30.41
CA ALA A 64 -35.56 3.78 29.66
C ALA A 64 -35.96 3.76 28.17
N PRO A 65 -35.67 4.79 27.37
CA PRO A 65 -36.01 4.76 25.96
C PRO A 65 -35.12 3.72 25.29
N ALA A 66 -35.71 2.63 24.81
CA ALA A 66 -35.02 1.55 24.13
C ALA A 66 -34.60 1.97 22.70
N ILE A 67 -33.75 3.00 22.61
CA ILE A 67 -33.04 3.43 21.39
C ILE A 67 -31.81 2.54 21.16
N GLY A 68 -31.95 1.26 21.51
CA GLY A 68 -31.47 0.19 20.68
C GLY A 68 -32.51 -0.06 19.58
N SER A 69 -32.76 0.94 18.74
CA SER A 69 -33.40 0.66 17.46
C SER A 69 -32.51 -0.38 16.78
N LYS A 70 -33.08 -1.54 16.41
CA LYS A 70 -32.39 -2.42 15.48
C LYS A 70 -32.27 -1.63 14.20
N ILE A 71 -31.08 -1.07 13.95
CA ILE A 71 -30.75 -0.40 12.70
C ILE A 71 -30.87 -1.49 11.64
N ARG A 72 -32.04 -1.50 10.98
CA ARG A 72 -32.31 -2.41 9.89
C ARG A 72 -31.54 -1.82 8.72
N ALA A 73 -30.31 -2.30 8.54
CA ALA A 73 -29.49 -1.92 7.42
C ALA A 73 -30.33 -2.01 6.15
N GLN A 74 -30.18 -1.01 5.27
CA GLN A 74 -30.66 -1.16 3.91
C GLN A 74 -29.92 -2.35 3.34
N SER A 75 -30.64 -3.39 2.91
CA SER A 75 -30.02 -4.50 2.18
C SER A 75 -29.28 -3.93 0.97
N ARG A 76 -28.02 -4.36 0.74
CA ARG A 76 -27.33 -4.21 -0.55
C ARG A 76 -28.38 -4.42 -1.63
N SER A 77 -28.60 -3.41 -2.48
CA SER A 77 -29.53 -3.58 -3.62
C SER A 77 -29.04 -4.82 -4.37
N PRO A 78 -29.90 -5.81 -4.65
CA PRO A 78 -29.43 -7.02 -5.30
C PRO A 78 -28.82 -6.61 -6.64
N ILE A 79 -27.52 -6.87 -6.78
CA ILE A 79 -26.80 -6.68 -8.03
C ILE A 79 -27.54 -7.51 -9.07
N ASP A 80 -27.83 -6.92 -10.22
CA ASP A 80 -28.39 -7.69 -11.33
C ASP A 80 -27.33 -8.71 -11.77
N ALA A 81 -27.59 -9.99 -11.54
CA ALA A 81 -26.66 -11.09 -11.78
C ALA A 81 -26.30 -11.24 -13.26
N GLU A 82 -27.13 -10.70 -14.16
CA GLU A 82 -26.86 -10.62 -15.60
C GLU A 82 -25.87 -9.46 -15.95
N THR A 83 -25.46 -8.65 -14.96
CA THR A 83 -24.49 -7.56 -15.15
C THR A 83 -23.09 -8.14 -15.36
N ARG A 84 -22.73 -8.29 -16.64
CA ARG A 84 -21.37 -8.66 -17.05
C ARG A 84 -20.43 -7.45 -17.03
N TRP A 85 -19.32 -7.55 -16.30
CA TRP A 85 -18.28 -6.51 -16.19
C TRP A 85 -16.87 -7.13 -16.13
N THR A 86 -15.85 -6.29 -16.26
CA THR A 86 -14.45 -6.73 -16.39
C THR A 86 -13.49 -5.96 -15.49
N LEU A 87 -12.52 -6.68 -14.93
CA LEU A 87 -11.40 -6.15 -14.15
C LEU A 87 -10.09 -6.60 -14.79
N SER A 88 -9.27 -5.66 -15.29
CA SER A 88 -7.84 -5.92 -15.46
C SER A 88 -7.10 -5.66 -14.15
N ALA A 89 -6.13 -6.52 -13.85
CA ALA A 89 -5.18 -6.31 -12.76
C ALA A 89 -3.77 -6.59 -13.28
N VAL A 90 -2.79 -5.87 -12.74
CA VAL A 90 -1.38 -6.03 -13.09
C VAL A 90 -0.52 -6.15 -11.83
N GLY A 91 0.73 -6.60 -12.00
CA GLY A 91 1.74 -6.63 -10.94
C GLY A 91 2.28 -5.26 -10.49
N ASP A 92 3.35 -5.30 -9.69
CA ASP A 92 3.95 -4.11 -9.06
C ASP A 92 4.45 -3.05 -10.07
N VAL A 93 4.22 -1.77 -9.76
CA VAL A 93 4.52 -0.63 -10.66
C VAL A 93 5.56 0.31 -10.05
N ILE A 94 6.83 -0.05 -10.29
CA ILE A 94 8.03 0.75 -10.03
C ILE A 94 8.45 1.44 -11.34
N MET A 95 8.07 2.71 -11.52
CA MET A 95 8.12 3.43 -12.80
C MET A 95 8.69 4.85 -12.67
N ASN A 96 10.00 4.98 -12.87
CA ASN A 96 10.70 6.26 -12.81
C ASN A 96 10.94 6.91 -14.20
N ARG A 97 10.68 6.18 -15.29
CA ARG A 97 10.79 6.62 -16.69
C ARG A 97 9.44 6.54 -17.41
N ARG A 98 9.21 7.47 -18.36
CA ARG A 98 8.04 7.46 -19.25
C ARG A 98 7.95 6.15 -20.06
N THR A 99 6.74 5.67 -20.28
CA THR A 99 6.42 4.56 -21.20
C THR A 99 5.55 5.00 -22.37
N ALA A 100 4.93 6.18 -22.35
CA ALA A 100 4.18 6.71 -23.50
C ALA A 100 4.92 6.71 -24.86
N PRO A 101 6.27 6.83 -24.94
CA PRO A 101 6.99 6.66 -26.21
C PRO A 101 6.87 5.27 -26.88
N PHE A 102 6.32 4.26 -26.20
CA PHE A 102 6.07 2.93 -26.74
C PHE A 102 4.59 2.69 -27.13
N ASP A 103 3.68 3.61 -26.77
CA ASP A 103 2.24 3.49 -27.07
C ASP A 103 1.92 3.92 -28.51
N HIS A 104 2.37 3.12 -29.48
CA HIS A 104 2.08 3.38 -30.89
C HIS A 104 2.06 2.08 -31.73
N PRO A 105 1.33 2.03 -32.86
CA PRO A 105 1.30 0.86 -33.74
C PRO A 105 2.65 0.39 -34.32
N GLY A 106 3.71 1.20 -34.21
CA GLY A 106 5.09 0.80 -34.52
C GLY A 106 5.77 -0.05 -33.43
N ASP A 107 5.10 -0.28 -32.30
CA ASP A 107 5.53 -1.13 -31.19
C ASP A 107 4.31 -1.89 -30.61
N PRO A 108 3.77 -2.88 -31.35
CA PRO A 108 2.53 -3.58 -30.99
C PRO A 108 2.64 -4.30 -29.63
N GLY A 109 3.82 -4.81 -29.28
CA GLY A 109 4.02 -5.51 -28.00
C GLY A 109 3.71 -4.65 -26.78
N PHE A 110 3.87 -3.32 -26.86
CA PHE A 110 3.41 -2.39 -25.81
C PHE A 110 2.02 -1.84 -26.12
N HIS A 111 1.77 -1.42 -27.35
CA HIS A 111 0.52 -0.75 -27.73
C HIS A 111 -0.72 -1.65 -27.56
N ASP A 112 -0.62 -2.91 -27.96
CA ASP A 112 -1.74 -3.86 -27.85
C ASP A 112 -2.01 -4.24 -26.39
N LEU A 113 -0.96 -4.29 -25.55
CA LEU A 113 -1.08 -4.46 -24.10
C LEU A 113 -1.81 -3.28 -23.43
N ALA A 114 -1.47 -2.04 -23.82
CA ALA A 114 -2.20 -0.86 -23.36
C ALA A 114 -3.65 -0.87 -23.84
N ASN A 115 -3.91 -1.34 -25.07
CA ASN A 115 -5.26 -1.46 -25.62
C ASN A 115 -6.11 -2.55 -24.93
N ILE A 116 -5.50 -3.63 -24.43
CA ILE A 116 -6.17 -4.65 -23.59
C ILE A 116 -6.64 -4.01 -22.27
N ILE A 117 -5.78 -3.24 -21.59
CA ILE A 117 -6.12 -2.60 -20.31
C ILE A 117 -7.24 -1.57 -20.52
N ARG A 118 -7.13 -0.71 -21.55
CA ARG A 118 -8.16 0.26 -21.96
C ARG A 118 -9.53 -0.33 -22.29
N ALA A 119 -9.61 -1.62 -22.60
CA ALA A 119 -10.85 -2.29 -22.96
C ALA A 119 -11.67 -2.78 -21.74
N THR A 120 -11.13 -2.67 -20.52
CA THR A 120 -11.79 -3.16 -19.29
C THR A 120 -12.61 -2.07 -18.58
N ASP A 121 -13.67 -2.47 -17.86
CA ASP A 121 -14.51 -1.54 -17.08
C ASP A 121 -13.74 -0.95 -15.89
N ALA A 122 -12.84 -1.74 -15.28
CA ALA A 122 -11.89 -1.30 -14.25
C ALA A 122 -10.49 -1.90 -14.47
N ALA A 123 -9.47 -1.11 -14.13
CA ALA A 123 -8.07 -1.43 -14.30
C ALA A 123 -7.26 -1.07 -13.04
N PHE A 124 -6.76 -2.10 -12.36
CA PHE A 124 -6.09 -2.01 -11.06
C PHE A 124 -4.56 -2.18 -11.12
N LEU A 125 -3.83 -1.37 -10.34
CA LEU A 125 -2.39 -1.55 -10.08
C LEU A 125 -1.98 -1.24 -8.64
N ASN A 126 -0.82 -1.78 -8.21
CA ASN A 126 -0.09 -1.30 -7.03
C ASN A 126 0.92 -0.21 -7.43
N LEU A 127 0.73 1.03 -6.96
CA LEU A 127 1.66 2.12 -7.23
C LEU A 127 2.79 2.10 -6.20
N GLU A 128 3.82 1.29 -6.46
CA GLU A 128 4.92 0.98 -5.54
C GLU A 128 6.04 2.04 -5.55
N GLN A 129 5.65 3.30 -5.37
CA GLN A 129 6.54 4.46 -5.46
C GLN A 129 5.90 5.71 -4.84
N SER A 130 6.67 6.78 -4.71
CA SER A 130 6.14 8.16 -4.62
C SER A 130 6.00 8.79 -6.02
N VAL A 131 5.11 9.78 -6.18
CA VAL A 131 4.97 10.54 -7.44
C VAL A 131 5.01 12.04 -7.16
N PHE A 132 6.14 12.68 -7.45
CA PHE A 132 6.34 14.14 -7.39
C PHE A 132 7.68 14.54 -8.06
N ARG A 133 7.97 15.83 -8.19
CA ARG A 133 9.29 16.29 -8.66
C ARG A 133 10.26 16.51 -7.50
N LEU A 134 11.39 15.82 -7.50
CA LEU A 134 12.45 15.99 -6.50
C LEU A 134 12.95 17.45 -6.39
N GLN A 135 12.89 18.21 -7.49
CA GLN A 135 13.26 19.64 -7.55
C GLN A 135 12.24 20.58 -6.88
N GLU A 136 11.00 20.13 -6.68
CA GLU A 136 9.91 20.88 -6.06
C GLU A 136 9.58 20.36 -4.65
N PHE A 137 10.27 19.31 -4.20
CA PHE A 137 10.06 18.66 -2.92
C PHE A 137 10.56 19.51 -1.74
N THR A 138 9.70 19.68 -0.74
CA THR A 138 9.97 20.48 0.47
C THR A 138 10.02 19.66 1.77
N GLY A 139 9.85 18.33 1.66
CA GLY A 139 10.06 17.38 2.74
C GLY A 139 11.50 16.86 2.81
N TRP A 140 11.66 15.68 3.41
CA TRP A 140 12.94 14.97 3.51
C TRP A 140 12.77 13.50 3.11
N PRO A 141 13.77 12.86 2.50
CA PRO A 141 13.86 11.40 2.44
C PRO A 141 13.74 10.79 3.84
N ALA A 142 13.12 9.61 3.94
CA ALA A 142 13.11 8.82 5.16
C ALA A 142 14.44 8.06 5.30
N ALA A 143 14.98 7.94 6.52
CA ALA A 143 16.21 7.17 6.78
C ALA A 143 16.04 5.64 6.60
N GLU A 144 14.80 5.16 6.60
CA GLU A 144 14.42 3.80 6.24
C GLU A 144 13.53 3.86 4.98
N ASN A 145 13.76 2.96 4.03
CA ASN A 145 13.05 2.89 2.74
C ASN A 145 12.66 1.44 2.40
N GLY A 146 11.81 1.24 1.40
CA GLY A 146 11.34 -0.11 1.00
C GLY A 146 12.43 -1.06 0.46
N GLY A 147 13.62 -0.54 0.18
CA GLY A 147 14.76 -1.27 -0.38
C GLY A 147 15.56 -0.42 -1.38
N ASN A 148 14.92 0.61 -1.91
CA ASN A 148 15.40 1.67 -2.79
C ASN A 148 14.60 2.96 -2.46
N TYR A 149 14.87 4.09 -3.14
CA TYR A 149 14.04 5.30 -3.00
C TYR A 149 13.16 5.48 -4.25
N GLU A 150 12.06 4.76 -4.34
CA GLU A 150 11.26 4.67 -5.57
C GLU A 150 10.40 5.93 -5.77
N VAL A 151 10.68 6.66 -6.86
CA VAL A 151 9.97 7.90 -7.21
C VAL A 151 9.83 8.09 -8.72
N GLY A 152 8.60 8.35 -9.15
CA GLY A 152 8.26 8.83 -10.49
C GLY A 152 7.90 10.32 -10.50
N SER A 153 7.91 10.93 -11.69
CA SER A 153 7.37 12.28 -11.88
C SER A 153 5.86 12.24 -12.17
N PRO A 154 5.12 13.36 -12.05
CA PRO A 154 3.69 13.38 -12.41
C PRO A 154 3.40 12.80 -13.81
N GLU A 155 4.34 12.93 -14.75
CA GLU A 155 4.20 12.34 -16.08
C GLU A 155 4.24 10.81 -16.13
N THR A 156 4.89 10.10 -15.19
CA THR A 156 4.84 8.63 -15.16
C THR A 156 3.48 8.14 -14.69
N LEU A 157 2.86 8.83 -13.71
CA LEU A 157 1.46 8.62 -13.36
C LEU A 157 0.52 8.93 -14.54
N LYS A 158 0.80 9.98 -15.33
CA LYS A 158 -0.01 10.25 -16.53
C LYS A 158 0.05 9.11 -17.56
N ASP A 159 1.19 8.47 -17.75
CA ASP A 159 1.30 7.32 -18.67
C ASP A 159 0.43 6.14 -18.20
N LEU A 160 0.29 5.93 -16.88
CA LEU A 160 -0.62 4.93 -16.32
C LEU A 160 -2.09 5.30 -16.55
N VAL A 161 -2.46 6.58 -16.37
CA VAL A 161 -3.81 7.08 -16.69
C VAL A 161 -4.12 6.93 -18.18
N ASP A 162 -3.18 7.27 -19.06
CA ASP A 162 -3.33 7.14 -20.51
C ASP A 162 -3.39 5.66 -20.97
N MET A 163 -2.81 4.74 -20.20
CA MET A 163 -2.94 3.28 -20.37
C MET A 163 -4.30 2.74 -19.89
N GLY A 164 -5.11 3.55 -19.21
CA GLY A 164 -6.48 3.20 -18.79
C GLY A 164 -6.63 2.83 -17.32
N PHE A 165 -5.56 2.87 -16.51
CA PHE A 165 -5.66 2.56 -15.07
C PHE A 165 -6.57 3.55 -14.34
N ASN A 166 -7.46 3.01 -13.50
CA ASN A 166 -8.44 3.80 -12.76
C ASN A 166 -8.60 3.40 -11.28
N LEU A 167 -7.96 2.31 -10.83
CA LEU A 167 -7.88 1.88 -9.43
C LEU A 167 -6.41 1.72 -8.99
N TYR A 168 -6.02 2.42 -7.92
CA TYR A 168 -4.62 2.52 -7.50
C TYR A 168 -4.41 2.18 -6.01
N ASN A 169 -3.71 1.09 -5.69
CA ASN A 169 -3.24 0.90 -4.31
C ASN A 169 -2.05 1.83 -4.01
N ARG A 170 -2.03 2.35 -2.79
CA ARG A 170 -0.96 3.19 -2.23
C ARG A 170 -0.28 2.58 -1.01
N ALA A 171 -0.80 1.50 -0.41
CA ALA A 171 -0.18 0.83 0.73
C ALA A 171 0.88 -0.18 0.27
N ASN A 172 2.15 0.13 0.50
CA ASN A 172 3.28 -0.74 0.17
C ASN A 172 4.53 -0.34 0.99
N ASN A 173 5.56 -1.16 0.92
CA ASN A 173 6.91 -0.87 1.42
C ASN A 173 7.41 0.57 1.13
N HIS A 174 7.14 1.08 -0.07
CA HIS A 174 7.64 2.33 -0.66
C HIS A 174 6.70 3.55 -0.44
N SER A 175 5.55 3.40 0.23
CA SER A 175 4.57 4.47 0.46
C SER A 175 5.16 5.75 1.08
N THR A 176 6.25 5.63 1.83
CA THR A 176 6.86 6.72 2.60
C THR A 176 8.39 6.80 2.50
N ASP A 177 8.99 6.37 1.38
CA ASP A 177 10.44 6.54 1.12
C ASP A 177 10.88 8.01 1.24
N TYR A 178 9.99 8.92 0.85
CA TYR A 178 10.16 10.37 0.98
C TYR A 178 9.31 10.92 2.15
N GLY A 179 9.22 10.11 3.20
CA GLY A 179 8.44 10.37 4.40
C GLY A 179 6.95 10.57 4.15
N VAL A 180 6.28 11.15 5.14
CA VAL A 180 4.86 11.52 5.08
C VAL A 180 4.59 12.59 4.01
N GLU A 181 5.57 13.45 3.68
CA GLU A 181 5.33 14.53 2.72
C GLU A 181 5.39 14.03 1.27
N GLY A 182 6.26 13.08 0.93
CA GLY A 182 6.22 12.40 -0.39
C GLY A 182 4.93 11.61 -0.59
N MET A 183 4.45 10.93 0.45
CA MET A 183 3.13 10.29 0.47
C MET A 183 2.02 11.31 0.20
N ARG A 184 2.00 12.44 0.91
CA ARG A 184 1.00 13.51 0.74
C ARG A 184 1.00 14.16 -0.63
N LEU A 185 2.19 14.42 -1.21
CA LEU A 185 2.27 15.01 -2.55
C LEU A 185 1.73 14.04 -3.59
N THR A 186 2.03 12.74 -3.45
CA THR A 186 1.48 11.69 -4.32
C THR A 186 -0.05 11.64 -4.21
N ASN A 187 -0.58 11.53 -2.99
CA ASN A 187 -2.03 11.45 -2.77
C ASN A 187 -2.74 12.71 -3.27
N ARG A 188 -2.19 13.90 -2.99
CA ARG A 188 -2.76 15.17 -3.46
C ARG A 188 -2.79 15.28 -4.98
N LEU A 189 -1.73 14.84 -5.67
CA LEU A 189 -1.70 14.81 -7.14
C LEU A 189 -2.83 13.93 -7.68
N MET A 190 -3.06 12.77 -7.05
CA MET A 190 -4.13 11.83 -7.42
C MET A 190 -5.52 12.40 -7.11
N ASP A 191 -5.71 13.06 -5.96
CA ASP A 191 -6.94 13.76 -5.59
C ASP A 191 -7.24 14.92 -6.56
N GLU A 192 -6.24 15.72 -6.91
CA GLU A 192 -6.34 16.85 -7.86
C GLU A 192 -6.64 16.38 -9.30
N TRP A 193 -6.30 15.12 -9.64
CA TRP A 193 -6.61 14.50 -10.93
C TRP A 193 -7.89 13.63 -10.90
N GLY A 194 -8.51 13.45 -9.73
CA GLY A 194 -9.71 12.64 -9.56
C GLY A 194 -9.49 11.12 -9.68
N LEU A 195 -8.26 10.64 -9.46
CA LEU A 195 -7.92 9.22 -9.54
C LEU A 195 -8.36 8.48 -8.26
N ILE A 196 -8.83 7.25 -8.40
CA ILE A 196 -9.33 6.48 -7.25
C ILE A 196 -8.21 5.68 -6.60
N HIS A 197 -7.86 6.04 -5.37
CA HIS A 197 -6.81 5.38 -4.60
C HIS A 197 -7.25 4.99 -3.19
N SER A 198 -6.53 4.04 -2.59
CA SER A 198 -6.74 3.57 -1.22
C SER A 198 -5.42 3.11 -0.58
N GLY A 199 -5.42 2.95 0.74
CA GLY A 199 -4.31 2.37 1.50
C GLY A 199 -3.38 3.36 2.18
N THR A 200 -3.51 4.68 1.97
CA THR A 200 -2.73 5.71 2.67
C THR A 200 -3.58 6.90 3.08
N GLY A 201 -3.19 7.63 4.14
CA GLY A 201 -3.91 8.82 4.58
C GLY A 201 -3.38 9.47 5.86
N GLU A 202 -4.02 10.56 6.28
CA GLU A 202 -3.58 11.40 7.42
C GLU A 202 -3.70 10.74 8.81
N ASN A 203 -4.41 9.62 8.91
CA ASN A 203 -4.41 8.72 10.07
C ASN A 203 -4.96 7.35 9.66
N LEU A 204 -4.92 6.37 10.56
CA LEU A 204 -5.37 5.00 10.26
C LEU A 204 -6.81 4.92 9.75
N GLY A 205 -7.70 5.79 10.24
CA GLY A 205 -9.11 5.85 9.82
C GLY A 205 -9.31 6.50 8.45
N TRP A 206 -8.32 7.21 7.90
CA TRP A 206 -8.31 7.59 6.48
C TRP A 206 -7.63 6.52 5.62
N ALA A 207 -6.46 6.03 6.04
CA ALA A 207 -5.69 5.06 5.28
C ALA A 207 -6.43 3.74 5.02
N SER A 208 -7.31 3.31 5.93
CA SER A 208 -8.04 2.05 5.82
C SER A 208 -9.32 2.14 4.97
N ARG A 209 -9.71 3.33 4.50
CA ARG A 209 -11.01 3.50 3.81
C ARG A 209 -10.95 3.01 2.37
N PRO A 210 -12.08 2.49 1.84
CA PRO A 210 -12.22 2.28 0.42
C PRO A 210 -12.15 3.60 -0.37
N GLY A 211 -11.44 3.57 -1.50
CA GLY A 211 -11.71 4.48 -2.63
C GLY A 211 -12.87 3.92 -3.46
N TYR A 212 -13.62 4.77 -4.17
CA TYR A 212 -14.78 4.34 -4.97
C TYR A 212 -14.70 4.87 -6.40
N LEU A 213 -14.76 3.95 -7.37
CA LEU A 213 -14.87 4.21 -8.80
C LEU A 213 -16.32 4.05 -9.24
N GLU A 214 -16.88 5.05 -9.91
CA GLU A 214 -18.21 4.96 -10.52
C GLU A 214 -18.08 4.44 -11.96
N THR A 215 -18.80 3.38 -12.32
CA THR A 215 -18.87 2.88 -13.71
C THR A 215 -20.31 2.74 -14.18
N PRO A 216 -20.57 2.63 -15.50
CA PRO A 216 -21.90 2.28 -16.03
C PRO A 216 -22.42 0.89 -15.62
N LYS A 217 -21.57 0.05 -15.00
CA LYS A 217 -21.89 -1.30 -14.51
C LYS A 217 -22.22 -1.34 -13.01
N GLY A 218 -21.98 -0.24 -12.30
CA GLY A 218 -22.02 -0.18 -10.84
C GLY A 218 -20.78 0.51 -10.27
N ARG A 219 -20.80 0.75 -8.96
CA ARG A 219 -19.68 1.30 -8.21
C ARG A 219 -18.72 0.19 -7.77
N ILE A 220 -17.42 0.41 -7.99
CA ILE A 220 -16.36 -0.51 -7.55
C ILE A 220 -15.58 0.16 -6.40
N ALA A 221 -15.48 -0.51 -5.27
CA ALA A 221 -14.63 -0.10 -4.16
C ALA A 221 -13.23 -0.72 -4.28
N LEU A 222 -12.19 0.01 -3.88
CA LEU A 222 -10.83 -0.51 -3.69
C LEU A 222 -10.39 -0.32 -2.24
N ILE A 223 -9.95 -1.39 -1.58
CA ILE A 223 -9.30 -1.35 -0.25
C ILE A 223 -7.85 -1.83 -0.36
N GLY A 224 -6.91 -0.91 -0.14
CA GLY A 224 -5.47 -1.18 -0.16
C GLY A 224 -4.87 -1.38 1.23
N MET A 225 -3.92 -2.30 1.39
CA MET A 225 -3.17 -2.54 2.64
C MET A 225 -1.78 -3.14 2.39
N ALA A 226 -0.90 -3.17 3.41
CA ALA A 226 0.40 -3.84 3.32
C ALA A 226 0.82 -4.48 4.64
N SER A 227 1.51 -5.62 4.59
CA SER A 227 2.18 -6.24 5.78
C SER A 227 3.66 -5.88 5.88
N THR A 228 4.36 -5.75 4.75
CA THR A 228 5.78 -5.40 4.70
C THR A 228 5.95 -3.89 4.59
N PHE A 229 6.49 -3.24 5.64
CA PHE A 229 6.68 -1.79 5.69
C PHE A 229 7.66 -1.37 6.80
N THR A 230 8.22 -0.15 6.72
CA THR A 230 9.10 0.39 7.79
C THR A 230 8.28 0.86 9.00
N PRO A 231 8.82 0.89 10.23
CA PRO A 231 8.07 1.21 11.45
C PRO A 231 7.42 2.59 11.45
N MET A 232 7.90 3.53 10.62
CA MET A 232 7.34 4.87 10.45
C MET A 232 6.29 4.98 9.34
N SER A 233 6.28 4.09 8.34
CA SER A 233 5.29 4.08 7.26
C SER A 233 3.86 3.86 7.73
N ARG A 234 3.67 3.07 8.80
CA ARG A 234 2.34 2.67 9.32
C ARG A 234 1.49 3.86 9.81
N ALA A 235 0.25 3.98 9.35
CA ALA A 235 -0.71 4.94 9.89
C ALA A 235 -1.12 4.62 11.35
N GLY A 236 -1.38 5.64 12.16
CA GLY A 236 -1.78 5.52 13.57
C GLY A 236 -3.20 6.02 13.81
N LYS A 237 -3.93 5.39 14.75
CA LYS A 237 -5.24 5.86 15.21
C LYS A 237 -5.14 7.26 15.84
N ALA A 238 -6.12 8.12 15.58
CA ALA A 238 -6.29 9.36 16.34
C ALA A 238 -6.88 9.05 17.72
N GLY A 239 -6.43 9.75 18.75
CA GLY A 239 -6.99 9.68 20.10
C GLY A 239 -7.71 10.99 20.49
N PRO A 240 -8.44 11.02 21.62
CA PRO A 240 -9.14 12.23 22.08
C PRO A 240 -8.23 13.43 22.39
N THR A 241 -6.92 13.21 22.53
CA THR A 241 -5.92 14.21 22.96
C THR A 241 -4.78 14.43 21.95
N VAL A 242 -4.61 13.54 20.96
CA VAL A 242 -3.50 13.58 20.00
C VAL A 242 -4.00 13.10 18.63
N GLN A 243 -3.64 13.83 17.57
CA GLN A 243 -3.93 13.43 16.19
C GLN A 243 -3.31 12.07 15.84
N GLY A 244 -3.90 11.37 14.86
CA GLY A 244 -3.31 10.14 14.34
C GLY A 244 -2.01 10.40 13.59
N ARG A 245 -1.22 9.35 13.38
CA ARG A 245 -0.01 9.41 12.54
C ARG A 245 -0.41 9.16 11.08
N PRO A 246 -0.08 10.04 10.12
CA PRO A 246 -0.23 9.74 8.71
C PRO A 246 0.59 8.51 8.29
N GLY A 247 0.17 7.81 7.24
CA GLY A 247 0.87 6.63 6.74
C GLY A 247 -0.01 5.68 5.93
N LEU A 248 0.47 4.46 5.74
CA LEU A 248 -0.24 3.36 5.08
C LEU A 248 -1.16 2.54 6.01
N ASN A 249 -2.07 1.77 5.42
CA ASN A 249 -2.96 0.81 6.08
C ASN A 249 -2.22 -0.51 6.40
N PRO A 250 -1.92 -0.82 7.68
CA PRO A 250 -1.06 -1.94 8.06
C PRO A 250 -1.81 -3.27 8.24
N LEU A 251 -1.14 -4.36 7.87
CA LEU A 251 -1.33 -5.70 8.39
C LEU A 251 -0.11 -6.08 9.24
N ARG A 252 -0.07 -5.66 10.51
CA ARG A 252 1.03 -6.04 11.42
C ARG A 252 1.07 -7.56 11.56
N LEU A 253 2.24 -8.13 11.32
CA LEU A 253 2.53 -9.52 11.64
C LEU A 253 3.19 -9.63 13.02
N SER A 254 3.16 -10.82 13.60
CA SER A 254 3.83 -11.16 14.85
C SER A 254 4.47 -12.54 14.74
N THR A 255 5.79 -12.60 14.91
CA THR A 255 6.54 -13.86 14.88
C THR A 255 6.75 -14.38 16.29
N ARG A 256 6.23 -15.57 16.58
CA ARG A 256 6.53 -16.34 17.78
C ARG A 256 7.66 -17.32 17.45
N TYR A 257 8.77 -17.20 18.15
CA TYR A 257 9.87 -18.16 18.09
C TYR A 257 9.72 -19.18 19.23
N GLU A 258 9.75 -20.45 18.89
CA GLU A 258 9.81 -21.57 19.81
C GLU A 258 11.14 -22.29 19.63
N GLY A 259 11.72 -22.75 20.73
CA GLY A 259 12.98 -23.49 20.75
C GLY A 259 12.81 -24.79 21.52
N SER A 260 13.37 -25.86 20.95
CA SER A 260 13.56 -27.17 21.58
C SER A 260 14.31 -27.05 22.92
N PRO A 261 14.28 -28.08 23.78
CA PRO A 261 15.01 -28.07 25.05
C PRO A 261 16.53 -27.85 24.90
N GLU A 262 17.14 -28.33 23.81
CA GLU A 262 18.55 -28.11 23.49
C GLU A 262 18.83 -26.65 23.12
N THR A 263 18.08 -26.10 22.16
CA THR A 263 18.20 -24.70 21.76
C THR A 263 17.91 -23.77 22.94
N MET A 264 16.89 -24.03 23.76
CA MET A 264 16.61 -23.22 24.95
C MET A 264 17.76 -23.28 25.96
N ALA A 265 18.39 -24.44 26.20
CA ALA A 265 19.57 -24.53 27.05
C ALA A 265 20.75 -23.70 26.51
N ALA A 266 21.03 -23.79 25.20
CA ALA A 266 22.06 -23.02 24.52
C ALA A 266 21.79 -21.50 24.58
N LEU A 267 20.54 -21.07 24.36
CA LEU A 267 20.16 -19.66 24.44
C LEU A 267 20.23 -19.12 25.87
N ARG A 268 19.89 -19.91 26.91
CA ARG A 268 20.11 -19.50 28.32
C ARG A 268 21.59 -19.22 28.59
N ASP A 269 22.49 -20.09 28.12
CA ASP A 269 23.93 -19.90 28.28
C ASP A 269 24.46 -18.68 27.49
N VAL A 270 24.05 -18.49 26.23
CA VAL A 270 24.42 -17.30 25.44
C VAL A 270 23.92 -16.02 26.09
N ALA A 271 22.68 -15.97 26.58
CA ALA A 271 22.13 -14.80 27.24
C ALA A 271 22.82 -14.50 28.59
N ARG A 272 23.15 -15.53 29.39
CA ARG A 272 24.01 -15.36 30.59
C ARG A 272 25.40 -14.83 30.22
N ARG A 273 26.04 -15.33 29.15
CA ARG A 273 27.33 -14.82 28.64
C ARG A 273 27.25 -13.40 28.08
N GLN A 274 26.07 -12.93 27.67
CA GLN A 274 25.79 -11.52 27.34
C GLN A 274 25.50 -10.64 28.57
N GLY A 275 25.59 -11.18 29.80
CA GLY A 275 25.29 -10.45 31.03
C GLY A 275 23.79 -10.24 31.30
N THR A 276 22.91 -10.91 30.56
CA THR A 276 21.47 -10.90 30.82
C THR A 276 21.17 -11.79 32.03
N ASN A 277 20.30 -11.32 32.93
CA ASN A 277 19.75 -12.18 33.98
C ASN A 277 18.68 -13.10 33.36
N VAL A 278 18.88 -14.40 33.45
CA VAL A 278 18.03 -15.42 32.81
C VAL A 278 17.49 -16.36 33.87
N SER A 279 16.20 -16.71 33.81
CA SER A 279 15.61 -17.67 34.74
C SER A 279 16.18 -19.07 34.52
N ASP A 280 16.39 -19.79 35.61
CA ASP A 280 16.71 -21.23 35.61
C ASP A 280 15.46 -22.11 35.41
N ASP A 281 14.26 -21.51 35.50
CA ASP A 281 12.99 -22.13 35.12
C ASP A 281 12.99 -22.53 33.65
N ALA A 282 12.75 -23.82 33.38
CA ALA A 282 12.74 -24.39 32.04
C ALA A 282 11.61 -23.81 31.16
N ASP A 283 10.46 -23.48 31.75
CA ASP A 283 9.26 -22.99 31.05
C ASP A 283 9.32 -21.48 30.77
N ALA A 284 10.26 -20.77 31.40
CA ALA A 284 10.44 -19.33 31.18
C ALA A 284 11.11 -19.03 29.81
N PRO A 285 10.58 -18.10 29.01
CA PRO A 285 11.19 -17.70 27.73
C PRO A 285 12.54 -17.00 27.92
N VAL A 286 13.40 -17.11 26.91
CA VAL A 286 14.73 -16.46 26.88
C VAL A 286 14.72 -15.29 25.90
N ARG A 287 15.28 -14.14 26.31
CA ARG A 287 15.52 -13.01 25.42
C ARG A 287 17.00 -12.95 25.04
N VAL A 288 17.28 -12.91 23.74
CA VAL A 288 18.63 -12.98 23.17
C VAL A 288 18.66 -12.28 21.80
N PHE A 289 19.73 -11.55 21.49
CA PHE A 289 19.84 -10.74 20.25
C PHE A 289 18.63 -9.81 19.96
N GLY A 290 17.92 -9.37 21.00
CA GLY A 290 16.71 -8.55 20.90
C GLY A 290 15.39 -9.34 20.83
N SER A 291 15.41 -10.53 20.23
CA SER A 291 14.27 -11.45 20.10
C SER A 291 13.96 -12.21 21.40
N THR A 292 12.72 -12.69 21.53
CA THR A 292 12.27 -13.58 22.62
C THR A 292 11.91 -14.94 22.04
N VAL A 293 12.53 -16.00 22.58
CA VAL A 293 12.26 -17.39 22.22
C VAL A 293 11.58 -18.08 23.41
N PHE A 294 10.49 -18.80 23.13
CA PHE A 294 9.73 -19.56 24.10
C PHE A 294 10.13 -21.04 24.07
N PRO A 295 9.96 -21.79 25.17
CA PRO A 295 10.11 -23.24 25.11
C PRO A 295 9.05 -23.86 24.18
N GLY A 296 9.45 -24.92 23.49
CA GLY A 296 8.60 -25.82 22.72
C GLY A 296 9.29 -27.18 22.52
N ASP A 297 8.62 -28.11 21.87
CA ASP A 297 9.20 -29.44 21.59
C ASP A 297 10.24 -29.40 20.44
N GLU A 298 10.11 -28.42 19.54
CA GLU A 298 10.92 -28.24 18.33
C GLU A 298 11.32 -26.77 18.11
N ASP A 299 12.36 -26.55 17.31
CA ASP A 299 12.78 -25.21 16.88
C ASP A 299 11.87 -24.71 15.75
N ARG A 300 11.09 -23.65 15.99
CA ARG A 300 10.04 -23.18 15.08
C ARG A 300 9.86 -21.66 15.09
N ALA A 301 9.49 -21.09 13.95
CA ALA A 301 9.01 -19.72 13.85
C ALA A 301 7.58 -19.72 13.28
N THR A 302 6.61 -19.25 14.07
CA THR A 302 5.20 -19.12 13.66
C THR A 302 4.87 -17.66 13.45
N VAL A 303 4.47 -17.29 12.23
CA VAL A 303 4.02 -15.93 11.88
C VAL A 303 2.50 -15.87 11.93
N SER A 304 1.95 -14.93 12.68
CA SER A 304 0.51 -14.67 12.79
C SER A 304 0.15 -13.24 12.43
N LEU A 305 -1.04 -13.04 11.88
CA LEU A 305 -1.62 -11.72 11.61
C LEU A 305 -2.18 -11.12 12.91
N ASN A 306 -2.01 -9.80 13.09
CA ASN A 306 -2.54 -9.09 14.25
C ASN A 306 -4.07 -8.92 14.17
N ASP A 307 -4.81 -9.42 15.18
CA ASP A 307 -6.29 -9.37 15.21
C ASP A 307 -6.88 -7.95 15.06
N GLU A 308 -6.25 -6.93 15.66
CA GLU A 308 -6.72 -5.54 15.56
C GLU A 308 -6.59 -4.98 14.13
N ASP A 309 -5.65 -5.51 13.34
CA ASP A 309 -5.52 -5.17 11.93
C ASP A 309 -6.46 -5.99 11.06
N ARG A 310 -6.57 -7.31 11.30
CA ARG A 310 -7.54 -8.18 10.63
C ARG A 310 -8.96 -7.64 10.76
N GLU A 311 -9.45 -7.46 11.98
CA GLU A 311 -10.85 -7.04 12.19
C GLU A 311 -11.15 -5.64 11.66
N ARG A 312 -10.15 -4.74 11.61
CA ARG A 312 -10.30 -3.42 10.98
C ARG A 312 -10.49 -3.55 9.47
N VAL A 313 -9.65 -4.33 8.78
CA VAL A 313 -9.78 -4.48 7.33
C VAL A 313 -11.08 -5.21 6.99
N LEU A 314 -11.40 -6.32 7.66
CA LEU A 314 -12.65 -7.03 7.43
C LEU A 314 -13.88 -6.17 7.75
N HIS A 315 -13.78 -5.19 8.66
CA HIS A 315 -14.83 -4.18 8.89
C HIS A 315 -14.95 -3.19 7.73
N GLU A 316 -13.85 -2.66 7.21
CA GLU A 316 -13.89 -1.74 6.06
C GLU A 316 -14.33 -2.44 4.77
N VAL A 317 -14.05 -3.74 4.60
CA VAL A 317 -14.57 -4.56 3.50
C VAL A 317 -16.10 -4.63 3.57
N ARG A 318 -16.67 -5.01 4.72
CA ARG A 318 -18.13 -5.02 4.93
C ARG A 318 -18.76 -3.63 4.73
N ASN A 319 -18.08 -2.57 5.18
CA ASN A 319 -18.49 -1.18 4.97
C ASN A 319 -18.45 -0.77 3.49
N ALA A 320 -17.54 -1.32 2.69
CA ALA A 320 -17.54 -1.14 1.23
C ALA A 320 -18.68 -1.92 0.56
N THR A 321 -18.95 -3.15 0.98
CA THR A 321 -20.09 -3.97 0.50
C THR A 321 -21.45 -3.30 0.76
N ASP A 322 -21.58 -2.53 1.85
CA ASP A 322 -22.75 -1.70 2.16
C ASP A 322 -22.86 -0.40 1.31
N GLN A 323 -21.85 -0.07 0.49
CA GLN A 323 -21.70 1.23 -0.19
C GLN A 323 -21.34 1.16 -1.69
N ALA A 324 -21.03 -0.02 -2.21
CA ALA A 324 -20.62 -0.28 -3.59
C ALA A 324 -21.23 -1.59 -4.12
N ASP A 325 -21.32 -1.69 -5.45
CA ASP A 325 -21.80 -2.88 -6.13
C ASP A 325 -20.72 -3.97 -6.15
N TYR A 326 -19.44 -3.61 -6.27
CA TYR A 326 -18.31 -4.56 -6.26
C TYR A 326 -17.17 -4.07 -5.35
N VAL A 327 -16.37 -4.99 -4.79
CA VAL A 327 -15.29 -4.69 -3.83
C VAL A 327 -14.00 -5.43 -4.19
N VAL A 328 -12.98 -4.69 -4.61
CA VAL A 328 -11.61 -5.20 -4.82
C VAL A 328 -10.77 -4.94 -3.57
N ALA A 329 -10.14 -5.98 -3.04
CA ALA A 329 -9.19 -5.87 -1.94
C ALA A 329 -7.78 -6.19 -2.42
N ASN A 330 -6.78 -5.46 -1.90
CA ASN A 330 -5.38 -5.66 -2.28
C ASN A 330 -4.44 -5.59 -1.08
N SER A 331 -3.46 -6.51 -1.04
CA SER A 331 -2.38 -6.48 -0.07
C SER A 331 -0.99 -6.55 -0.70
N HIS A 332 -0.12 -5.61 -0.35
CA HIS A 332 1.31 -5.68 -0.68
C HIS A 332 2.09 -6.32 0.49
N SER A 333 2.62 -7.52 0.23
CA SER A 333 3.10 -8.49 1.21
C SER A 333 4.21 -9.37 0.61
N HIS A 334 5.46 -9.12 1.00
CA HIS A 334 6.60 -9.91 0.54
C HIS A 334 6.65 -11.32 1.16
N GLU A 335 5.96 -11.54 2.29
CA GLU A 335 6.16 -12.74 3.12
C GLU A 335 5.84 -14.05 2.36
N PRO A 336 6.53 -15.17 2.70
CA PRO A 336 7.65 -15.29 3.64
C PRO A 336 8.99 -14.73 3.09
N GLY A 337 9.01 -14.28 1.84
CA GLY A 337 10.11 -13.57 1.19
C GLY A 337 9.98 -13.64 -0.34
N ASN A 338 10.67 -12.74 -1.05
CA ASN A 338 10.59 -12.63 -2.52
C ASN A 338 10.94 -13.96 -3.23
N ALA A 339 11.87 -14.75 -2.69
CA ALA A 339 12.31 -16.02 -3.27
C ALA A 339 11.29 -17.18 -3.14
N PHE A 340 10.13 -16.97 -2.51
CA PHE A 340 9.13 -18.01 -2.30
C PHE A 340 7.95 -17.85 -3.26
N VAL A 341 7.66 -18.91 -4.03
CA VAL A 341 6.53 -18.99 -4.98
C VAL A 341 5.20 -19.43 -4.34
N THR A 342 5.21 -19.79 -3.06
CA THR A 342 4.01 -20.12 -2.28
C THR A 342 3.64 -18.97 -1.34
N ALA A 343 2.34 -18.79 -1.11
CA ALA A 343 1.85 -17.88 -0.07
C ALA A 343 2.10 -18.47 1.34
N PRO A 344 2.30 -17.64 2.38
CA PRO A 344 2.30 -18.11 3.76
C PRO A 344 0.85 -18.41 4.19
N ALA A 345 0.63 -19.45 5.00
CA ALA A 345 -0.72 -19.91 5.35
C ALA A 345 -1.64 -18.82 5.96
N TRP A 346 -1.09 -17.87 6.71
CA TRP A 346 -1.87 -16.74 7.25
C TRP A 346 -2.42 -15.81 6.16
N MET A 347 -1.74 -15.70 5.02
CA MET A 347 -2.19 -14.90 3.88
C MET A 347 -3.31 -15.62 3.12
N GLU A 348 -3.22 -16.94 2.95
CA GLU A 348 -4.34 -17.71 2.37
C GLU A 348 -5.60 -17.62 3.25
N GLU A 349 -5.43 -17.79 4.57
CA GLU A 349 -6.52 -17.63 5.53
C GLU A 349 -7.14 -16.22 5.44
N PHE A 350 -6.31 -15.18 5.42
CA PHE A 350 -6.76 -13.80 5.39
C PHE A 350 -7.39 -13.37 4.05
N ALA A 351 -6.89 -13.88 2.93
CA ALA A 351 -7.48 -13.65 1.61
C ALA A 351 -8.88 -14.28 1.53
N ARG A 352 -9.01 -15.55 1.93
CA ARG A 352 -10.31 -16.25 2.02
C ARG A 352 -11.27 -15.54 2.98
N GLN A 353 -10.79 -15.10 4.15
CA GLN A 353 -11.56 -14.27 5.11
C GLN A 353 -12.03 -12.93 4.52
N THR A 354 -11.25 -12.33 3.61
CA THR A 354 -11.60 -11.07 2.96
C THR A 354 -12.70 -11.27 1.91
N ILE A 355 -12.64 -12.35 1.11
CA ILE A 355 -13.76 -12.76 0.26
C ILE A 355 -15.00 -13.06 1.11
N ASP A 356 -14.85 -13.82 2.21
CA ASP A 356 -15.92 -14.12 3.18
C ASP A 356 -16.52 -12.87 3.87
N ALA A 357 -15.81 -11.74 3.88
CA ALA A 357 -16.30 -10.46 4.38
C ALA A 357 -17.05 -9.63 3.32
N GLY A 358 -17.10 -10.06 2.06
CA GLY A 358 -17.81 -9.39 0.97
C GLY A 358 -16.92 -8.74 -0.09
N ALA A 359 -15.66 -9.18 -0.25
CA ALA A 359 -14.82 -8.81 -1.39
C ALA A 359 -15.05 -9.74 -2.59
N ASP A 360 -15.09 -9.18 -3.79
CA ASP A 360 -15.31 -9.88 -5.05
C ASP A 360 -13.99 -10.30 -5.73
N ALA A 361 -12.86 -9.71 -5.32
CA ALA A 361 -11.51 -10.14 -5.70
C ALA A 361 -10.47 -9.80 -4.60
N PHE A 362 -9.43 -10.63 -4.46
CA PHE A 362 -8.27 -10.34 -3.60
C PHE A 362 -6.97 -10.44 -4.41
N ILE A 363 -6.15 -9.37 -4.41
CA ILE A 363 -4.97 -9.26 -5.27
C ILE A 363 -3.72 -9.02 -4.41
N ILE A 364 -2.67 -9.83 -4.55
CA ILE A 364 -1.45 -9.72 -3.75
C ILE A 364 -0.25 -9.24 -4.59
N HIS A 365 0.61 -8.45 -3.95
CA HIS A 365 1.75 -7.72 -4.52
C HIS A 365 2.97 -7.80 -3.59
N GLY A 366 4.18 -7.50 -4.06
CA GLY A 366 5.43 -7.50 -3.27
C GLY A 366 6.37 -8.70 -3.46
N PRO A 367 5.93 -9.94 -3.79
CA PRO A 367 6.87 -11.02 -4.11
C PRO A 367 7.74 -10.78 -5.35
N HIS A 368 7.35 -9.86 -6.24
CA HIS A 368 7.99 -9.53 -7.53
C HIS A 368 8.14 -10.68 -8.56
N GLN A 369 7.80 -11.92 -8.19
CA GLN A 369 7.62 -13.07 -9.09
C GLN A 369 6.21 -13.66 -8.93
N LEU A 370 5.79 -14.54 -9.84
CA LEU A 370 4.45 -15.13 -9.82
C LEU A 370 4.21 -16.05 -8.61
N ARG A 371 2.95 -16.12 -8.18
CA ARG A 371 2.41 -17.14 -7.27
C ARG A 371 1.05 -17.59 -7.82
N GLY A 372 0.48 -18.67 -7.27
CA GLY A 372 -0.74 -19.29 -7.79
C GLY A 372 -1.99 -18.41 -7.74
N VAL A 373 -3.04 -18.87 -8.44
CA VAL A 373 -4.39 -18.31 -8.42
C VAL A 373 -5.36 -19.31 -7.77
N GLU A 374 -6.26 -18.82 -6.93
CA GLU A 374 -7.36 -19.58 -6.33
C GLU A 374 -8.70 -18.96 -6.68
N ILE A 375 -9.68 -19.77 -7.08
CA ILE A 375 -11.07 -19.32 -7.30
C ILE A 375 -11.92 -19.67 -6.07
N TYR A 376 -11.74 -18.93 -4.98
CA TYR A 376 -12.45 -19.17 -3.72
C TYR A 376 -13.92 -18.73 -3.83
N ARG A 377 -14.84 -19.70 -3.82
CA ARG A 377 -16.29 -19.48 -3.94
C ARG A 377 -16.69 -18.61 -5.14
N GLY A 378 -16.04 -18.79 -6.29
CA GLY A 378 -16.32 -18.01 -7.49
C GLY A 378 -15.78 -16.58 -7.48
N ARG A 379 -14.86 -16.24 -6.56
CA ARG A 379 -14.11 -14.97 -6.55
C ARG A 379 -12.61 -15.26 -6.71
N PRO A 380 -11.85 -14.52 -7.54
CA PRO A 380 -10.43 -14.79 -7.74
C PRO A 380 -9.56 -14.20 -6.60
N ILE A 381 -8.61 -15.01 -6.15
CA ILE A 381 -7.49 -14.65 -5.28
C ILE A 381 -6.21 -14.84 -6.10
N PHE A 382 -5.48 -13.75 -6.35
CA PHE A 382 -4.18 -13.79 -7.05
C PHE A 382 -3.06 -13.65 -6.02
N TYR A 383 -2.32 -14.73 -5.74
CA TYR A 383 -1.30 -14.72 -4.67
C TYR A 383 -0.02 -13.95 -5.01
N SER A 384 0.24 -13.68 -6.30
CA SER A 384 1.10 -12.59 -6.77
C SER A 384 0.97 -12.43 -8.29
N LEU A 385 0.91 -11.19 -8.77
CA LEU A 385 0.97 -10.84 -10.19
C LEU A 385 2.37 -10.41 -10.66
N ALA A 386 3.43 -10.78 -9.91
CA ALA A 386 4.81 -10.37 -10.17
C ALA A 386 4.94 -8.83 -10.33
N ASN A 387 5.79 -8.38 -11.25
CA ASN A 387 5.94 -6.97 -11.63
C ASN A 387 5.14 -6.64 -12.90
N PHE A 388 4.72 -5.38 -13.07
CA PHE A 388 4.21 -4.84 -14.33
C PHE A 388 5.13 -3.77 -14.93
N ILE A 389 5.76 -2.94 -14.10
CA ILE A 389 6.82 -2.01 -14.52
C ILE A 389 7.90 -2.04 -13.44
N PHE A 390 9.16 -2.28 -13.83
CA PHE A 390 10.23 -2.60 -12.86
C PHE A 390 11.53 -1.88 -13.19
N GLN A 391 11.54 -0.55 -12.98
CA GLN A 391 12.58 0.37 -13.44
C GLN A 391 13.58 0.78 -12.34
N ASN A 392 13.78 -0.10 -11.35
CA ASN A 392 14.51 0.11 -10.09
C ASN A 392 16.04 0.38 -10.19
N GLU A 393 16.55 0.67 -11.39
CA GLU A 393 17.97 0.91 -11.71
C GLU A 393 18.28 2.31 -12.25
N THR A 394 17.29 3.19 -12.38
CA THR A 394 17.46 4.45 -13.16
C THR A 394 17.12 5.74 -12.39
N ILE A 395 17.12 5.71 -11.06
CA ILE A 395 16.72 6.84 -10.21
C ILE A 395 17.91 7.78 -9.98
N ASP A 396 17.76 9.03 -10.42
CA ASP A 396 18.76 10.09 -10.29
C ASP A 396 18.05 11.45 -10.24
N PRO A 397 18.32 12.34 -9.25
CA PRO A 397 19.20 12.15 -8.08
C PRO A 397 18.56 11.26 -7.00
N MET A 398 19.41 10.61 -6.20
CA MET A 398 19.01 9.73 -5.10
C MET A 398 19.70 10.16 -3.78
N PRO A 399 19.08 9.96 -2.59
CA PRO A 399 19.59 10.49 -1.32
C PRO A 399 21.00 10.01 -0.93
N SER A 400 21.68 10.81 -0.09
CA SER A 400 22.97 10.50 0.54
C SER A 400 22.98 9.12 1.19
N ASP A 401 21.90 8.80 1.91
CA ASP A 401 21.74 7.60 2.71
C ASP A 401 21.81 6.32 1.86
N GLN A 402 21.37 6.38 0.59
CA GLN A 402 21.52 5.28 -0.36
C GLN A 402 22.95 5.16 -0.89
N ARG A 403 23.71 6.25 -0.98
CA ARG A 403 25.13 6.22 -1.35
C ARG A 403 25.98 5.70 -0.19
N ASP A 404 25.71 6.16 1.03
CA ASP A 404 26.38 5.72 2.26
C ASP A 404 26.16 4.21 2.50
N ARG A 405 24.96 3.69 2.22
CA ARG A 405 24.61 2.25 2.27
C ARG A 405 25.55 1.36 1.44
N TYR A 406 26.08 1.87 0.32
CA TYR A 406 27.01 1.16 -0.55
C TYR A 406 28.45 1.70 -0.51
N GLY A 407 28.74 2.66 0.39
CA GLY A 407 30.08 3.26 0.55
C GLY A 407 30.53 4.17 -0.59
N ILE A 408 29.60 4.78 -1.33
CA ILE A 408 29.87 5.51 -2.58
C ILE A 408 30.00 7.02 -2.33
N PRO A 409 31.13 7.67 -2.65
CA PRO A 409 31.27 9.12 -2.52
C PRO A 409 30.26 9.93 -3.36
N LEU A 410 29.98 11.17 -2.93
CA LEU A 410 28.96 12.04 -3.56
C LEU A 410 29.34 12.55 -4.97
N ASP A 411 30.61 12.48 -5.36
CA ASP A 411 31.13 12.88 -6.69
C ASP A 411 31.10 11.74 -7.72
N ARG A 412 30.68 10.53 -7.32
CA ARG A 412 30.51 9.36 -8.20
C ARG A 412 29.18 9.36 -8.94
N LEU A 413 29.09 8.66 -10.06
CA LEU A 413 27.87 8.59 -10.89
C LEU A 413 26.73 7.90 -10.15
N ALA A 414 25.48 8.27 -10.44
CA ALA A 414 24.31 7.59 -9.87
C ALA A 414 24.19 6.12 -10.32
N SER A 415 24.71 5.78 -11.51
CA SER A 415 24.78 4.40 -12.00
C SER A 415 25.55 3.47 -11.06
N GLU A 416 26.63 3.98 -10.44
CA GLU A 416 27.53 3.19 -9.60
C GLU A 416 26.84 2.64 -8.34
N ILE A 417 25.74 3.26 -7.92
CA ILE A 417 24.88 2.76 -6.85
C ILE A 417 24.27 1.41 -7.25
N TYR A 418 23.82 1.29 -8.50
CA TYR A 418 23.27 0.06 -9.05
C TYR A 418 24.36 -0.94 -9.44
N ASP A 419 25.50 -0.46 -9.97
CA ASP A 419 26.66 -1.29 -10.29
C ASP A 419 27.24 -1.95 -9.00
N THR A 420 27.22 -1.24 -7.87
CA THR A 420 27.62 -1.78 -6.56
C THR A 420 26.53 -2.64 -5.92
N ARG A 421 25.25 -2.23 -6.00
CA ARG A 421 24.09 -2.98 -5.46
C ARG A 421 23.94 -4.36 -6.09
N PHE A 422 24.17 -4.47 -7.40
CA PHE A 422 23.96 -5.70 -8.16
C PHE A 422 25.26 -6.43 -8.53
N GLN A 423 26.44 -5.80 -8.29
CA GLN A 423 27.77 -6.25 -8.69
C GLN A 423 27.89 -6.42 -10.22
N VAL A 424 29.06 -6.12 -10.81
CA VAL A 424 29.25 -6.22 -12.26
C VAL A 424 30.51 -7.00 -12.65
N ASP A 425 30.44 -7.68 -13.79
CA ASP A 425 31.59 -8.35 -14.43
C ASP A 425 32.45 -7.37 -15.25
N GLU A 426 33.48 -7.89 -15.93
CA GLU A 426 34.42 -7.09 -16.74
C GLU A 426 33.76 -6.42 -17.96
N ASP A 427 32.63 -6.95 -18.44
CA ASP A 427 31.81 -6.41 -19.54
C ASP A 427 30.70 -5.45 -19.03
N GLY A 428 30.52 -5.33 -17.72
CA GLY A 428 29.52 -4.47 -17.07
C GLY A 428 28.15 -5.11 -16.88
N ASN A 429 28.02 -6.44 -17.04
CA ASN A 429 26.76 -7.15 -16.78
C ASN A 429 26.56 -7.37 -15.27
N PRO A 430 25.31 -7.28 -14.76
CA PRO A 430 25.03 -7.53 -13.35
C PRO A 430 25.28 -9.01 -12.98
N THR A 431 25.73 -9.27 -11.76
CA THR A 431 26.06 -10.64 -11.28
C THR A 431 25.28 -11.10 -10.05
N THR A 432 24.46 -10.23 -9.42
CA THR A 432 23.54 -10.60 -8.34
C THR A 432 22.28 -9.72 -8.29
N GLY A 433 21.34 -10.09 -7.40
CA GLY A 433 20.03 -9.43 -7.22
C GLY A 433 19.07 -9.62 -8.40
N PHE A 434 18.07 -8.74 -8.50
CA PHE A 434 17.02 -8.89 -9.51
C PHE A 434 17.49 -8.98 -10.98
N PRO A 435 18.46 -8.17 -11.46
CA PRO A 435 18.76 -8.12 -12.90
C PRO A 435 19.26 -9.43 -13.53
N ILE A 436 19.74 -10.40 -12.74
CA ILE A 436 20.24 -11.69 -13.26
C ILE A 436 19.16 -12.76 -13.43
N GLY A 437 18.00 -12.61 -12.80
CA GLY A 437 16.88 -13.55 -12.91
C GLY A 437 15.85 -13.08 -13.94
N SER A 438 15.28 -13.99 -14.71
CA SER A 438 14.18 -13.67 -15.62
C SER A 438 12.82 -13.65 -14.89
N GLU A 439 12.72 -14.39 -13.79
CA GLU A 439 11.53 -14.53 -12.93
C GLU A 439 11.01 -13.21 -12.33
N TRP A 440 11.86 -12.17 -12.26
CA TRP A 440 11.51 -10.81 -11.81
C TRP A 440 10.97 -9.91 -12.95
N TYR A 441 11.02 -10.39 -14.18
CA TYR A 441 10.65 -9.67 -15.41
C TYR A 441 9.66 -10.47 -16.27
N GLU A 442 9.18 -11.61 -15.77
CA GLU A 442 8.13 -12.46 -16.34
C GLU A 442 6.84 -12.29 -15.52
N SER A 443 5.70 -12.09 -16.18
CA SER A 443 4.46 -11.67 -15.50
C SER A 443 3.21 -11.95 -16.34
N VAL A 444 2.03 -11.74 -15.76
CA VAL A 444 0.73 -11.81 -16.45
C VAL A 444 -0.15 -10.60 -16.14
N VAL A 445 -0.94 -10.19 -17.12
CA VAL A 445 -2.09 -9.29 -16.95
C VAL A 445 -3.36 -10.13 -17.03
N PRO A 446 -3.96 -10.57 -15.91
CA PRO A 446 -5.29 -11.13 -15.89
C PRO A 446 -6.35 -10.06 -16.24
N VAL A 447 -7.23 -10.40 -17.19
CA VAL A 447 -8.52 -9.76 -17.43
C VAL A 447 -9.58 -10.73 -16.93
N ALA A 448 -10.13 -10.46 -15.75
CA ALA A 448 -11.21 -11.25 -15.13
C ALA A 448 -12.57 -10.71 -15.59
N THR A 449 -13.43 -11.60 -16.07
CA THR A 449 -14.82 -11.31 -16.45
C THR A 449 -15.76 -11.89 -15.41
N PHE A 450 -16.67 -11.06 -14.91
CA PHE A 450 -17.65 -11.38 -13.88
C PHE A 450 -19.06 -11.32 -14.45
N GLU A 451 -19.96 -12.15 -13.91
CA GLU A 451 -21.41 -12.06 -14.07
C GLU A 451 -22.00 -11.87 -12.66
N GLY A 452 -22.42 -10.62 -12.36
CA GLY A 452 -22.68 -10.20 -10.99
C GLY A 452 -21.41 -10.20 -10.12
N GLU A 453 -21.43 -10.98 -9.03
CA GLU A 453 -20.30 -11.15 -8.08
C GLU A 453 -19.35 -12.31 -8.47
N GLU A 454 -19.73 -13.16 -9.44
CA GLU A 454 -19.01 -14.41 -9.72
C GLU A 454 -18.14 -14.30 -10.98
N VAL A 455 -16.86 -14.68 -10.89
CA VAL A 455 -15.96 -14.74 -12.04
C VAL A 455 -16.30 -15.96 -12.90
N VAL A 456 -16.38 -15.74 -14.22
CA VAL A 456 -16.80 -16.76 -15.21
C VAL A 456 -15.71 -17.10 -16.24
N GLU A 457 -14.81 -16.16 -16.49
CA GLU A 457 -13.64 -16.34 -17.36
C GLU A 457 -12.50 -15.43 -16.84
N ILE A 458 -11.26 -15.91 -16.89
CA ILE A 458 -10.06 -15.08 -16.69
C ILE A 458 -9.11 -15.34 -17.85
N ILE A 459 -8.76 -14.30 -18.59
CA ILE A 459 -7.75 -14.34 -19.64
C ILE A 459 -6.45 -13.76 -19.09
N PHE A 460 -5.42 -14.58 -19.02
CA PHE A 460 -4.09 -14.20 -18.56
C PHE A 460 -3.21 -13.86 -19.77
N HIS A 461 -2.95 -12.57 -20.00
CA HIS A 461 -2.04 -12.13 -21.05
C HIS A 461 -0.60 -12.19 -20.52
N PRO A 462 0.28 -13.09 -21.01
CA PRO A 462 1.66 -13.18 -20.54
C PRO A 462 2.48 -12.00 -21.07
N ILE A 463 3.34 -11.44 -20.22
CA ILE A 463 4.17 -10.29 -20.53
C ILE A 463 5.63 -10.50 -20.10
N GLU A 464 6.55 -9.85 -20.83
CA GLU A 464 7.96 -9.72 -20.44
C GLU A 464 8.34 -8.25 -20.28
N LEU A 465 9.17 -7.93 -19.29
CA LEU A 465 9.49 -6.56 -18.90
C LEU A 465 10.76 -6.01 -19.57
N SER A 466 11.01 -6.36 -20.84
CA SER A 466 12.23 -6.03 -21.59
C SER A 466 13.51 -6.51 -20.87
N TRP A 467 13.52 -7.72 -20.29
CA TRP A 467 14.58 -8.18 -19.36
C TRP A 467 16.00 -8.08 -19.93
N LYS A 468 16.17 -8.52 -21.19
CA LYS A 468 17.48 -8.56 -21.87
C LYS A 468 17.87 -7.21 -22.51
N ALA A 469 17.10 -6.16 -22.30
CA ALA A 469 17.44 -4.82 -22.77
C ALA A 469 18.44 -4.14 -21.81
N PRO A 470 19.21 -3.13 -22.28
CA PRO A 470 20.06 -2.33 -21.41
C PRO A 470 19.27 -1.64 -20.29
N ARG A 471 19.93 -1.30 -19.18
CA ARG A 471 19.37 -0.62 -17.99
C ARG A 471 18.39 0.52 -18.29
N GLY A 472 18.68 1.37 -19.28
CA GLY A 472 17.80 2.48 -19.71
C GLY A 472 16.51 2.07 -20.44
N ARG A 473 16.27 0.78 -20.67
CA ARG A 473 15.10 0.20 -21.35
C ARG A 473 14.46 -0.97 -20.58
N ARG A 474 15.24 -1.74 -19.82
CA ARG A 474 14.77 -2.80 -18.91
C ARG A 474 13.68 -2.29 -17.97
N GLY A 475 12.77 -3.18 -17.58
CA GLY A 475 11.61 -2.86 -16.74
C GLY A 475 10.41 -2.27 -17.52
N THR A 476 10.30 -2.54 -18.82
CA THR A 476 9.23 -2.00 -19.69
C THR A 476 8.35 -3.15 -20.21
N PRO A 477 7.03 -3.19 -19.90
CA PRO A 477 6.16 -4.32 -20.21
C PRO A 477 5.85 -4.47 -21.70
N ARG A 478 5.77 -5.72 -22.15
CA ARG A 478 5.50 -6.13 -23.53
C ARG A 478 4.74 -7.46 -23.52
N ILE A 479 3.80 -7.68 -24.43
CA ILE A 479 3.23 -9.02 -24.67
C ILE A 479 4.40 -9.99 -24.95
N ALA A 480 4.44 -11.11 -24.23
CA ALA A 480 5.53 -12.08 -24.36
C ALA A 480 5.50 -12.78 -25.73
N PRO A 481 6.66 -13.00 -26.39
CA PRO A 481 6.74 -13.84 -27.59
C PRO A 481 6.24 -15.27 -27.29
N GLU A 482 5.57 -15.93 -28.26
CA GLU A 482 4.79 -17.17 -28.05
C GLU A 482 5.45 -18.20 -27.12
N GLU A 483 6.72 -18.55 -27.38
CA GLU A 483 7.48 -19.54 -26.60
C GLU A 483 7.63 -19.14 -25.12
N LEU A 484 7.97 -17.88 -24.84
CA LEU A 484 8.05 -17.37 -23.47
C LEU A 484 6.65 -17.21 -22.86
N GLY A 485 5.68 -16.77 -23.65
CA GLY A 485 4.29 -16.64 -23.21
C GLY A 485 3.69 -17.98 -22.77
N ARG A 486 4.01 -19.07 -23.49
CA ARG A 486 3.66 -20.44 -23.11
C ARG A 486 4.30 -20.83 -21.78
N GLN A 487 5.61 -20.62 -21.63
CA GLN A 487 6.37 -20.96 -20.41
C GLN A 487 5.81 -20.23 -19.18
N ILE A 488 5.50 -18.93 -19.29
CA ILE A 488 4.88 -18.13 -18.23
C ILE A 488 3.52 -18.71 -17.80
N ILE A 489 2.67 -19.09 -18.76
CA ILE A 489 1.33 -19.62 -18.48
C ILE A 489 1.39 -21.06 -17.93
N GLU A 490 2.26 -21.92 -18.45
CA GLU A 490 2.46 -23.27 -17.93
C GLU A 490 3.01 -23.25 -16.49
N HIS A 491 3.89 -22.29 -16.18
CA HIS A 491 4.34 -22.04 -14.80
C HIS A 491 3.21 -21.53 -13.90
N LEU A 492 2.41 -20.55 -14.34
CA LEU A 492 1.26 -20.07 -13.57
C LEU A 492 0.21 -21.17 -13.32
N ALA A 493 -0.03 -22.04 -14.30
CA ALA A 493 -0.91 -23.20 -14.18
C ALA A 493 -0.38 -24.20 -13.14
N GLU A 494 0.93 -24.45 -13.10
CA GLU A 494 1.57 -25.25 -12.05
C GLU A 494 1.40 -24.63 -10.66
N LEU A 495 1.68 -23.33 -10.51
CA LEU A 495 1.53 -22.61 -9.25
C LEU A 495 0.07 -22.57 -8.74
N SER A 496 -0.90 -22.63 -9.66
CA SER A 496 -2.34 -22.56 -9.36
C SER A 496 -2.97 -23.94 -9.07
N ARG A 497 -2.31 -25.03 -9.51
CA ARG A 497 -2.74 -26.42 -9.34
C ARG A 497 -3.05 -26.83 -7.89
N PRO A 498 -2.30 -26.40 -6.83
CA PRO A 498 -2.61 -26.74 -5.44
C PRO A 498 -3.96 -26.19 -4.95
N TYR A 499 -4.46 -25.12 -5.58
CA TYR A 499 -5.74 -24.49 -5.27
C TYR A 499 -6.91 -25.02 -6.10
N GLY A 500 -6.66 -26.01 -6.98
CA GLY A 500 -7.68 -26.58 -7.88
C GLY A 500 -8.03 -25.70 -9.09
N THR A 501 -7.23 -24.67 -9.39
CA THR A 501 -7.47 -23.76 -10.51
C THR A 501 -6.73 -24.27 -11.76
N GLU A 502 -7.46 -24.80 -12.74
CA GLU A 502 -6.90 -25.29 -14.00
C GLU A 502 -6.82 -24.16 -15.03
N ILE A 503 -5.61 -23.86 -15.53
CA ILE A 503 -5.36 -22.82 -16.53
C ILE A 503 -4.83 -23.48 -17.82
N THR A 504 -5.48 -23.23 -18.96
CA THR A 504 -5.09 -23.72 -20.29
C THR A 504 -4.32 -22.65 -21.06
N TYR A 505 -3.38 -23.05 -21.94
CA TYR A 505 -2.75 -22.13 -22.89
C TYR A 505 -3.47 -22.18 -24.24
N GLU A 506 -4.12 -21.08 -24.63
CA GLU A 506 -4.97 -20.96 -25.82
C GLU A 506 -4.58 -19.72 -26.61
N ASN A 507 -4.21 -19.87 -27.89
CA ASN A 507 -4.01 -18.77 -28.84
C ASN A 507 -3.07 -17.62 -28.38
N GLY A 508 -2.08 -17.92 -27.54
CA GLY A 508 -1.11 -16.93 -27.03
C GLY A 508 -1.38 -16.44 -25.60
N VAL A 509 -2.51 -16.81 -24.99
CA VAL A 509 -2.91 -16.41 -23.62
C VAL A 509 -3.15 -17.63 -22.73
N GLY A 510 -3.08 -17.42 -21.42
CA GLY A 510 -3.63 -18.37 -20.46
C GLY A 510 -5.12 -18.13 -20.26
N VAL A 511 -5.88 -19.18 -19.98
CA VAL A 511 -7.33 -19.07 -19.78
C VAL A 511 -7.80 -19.96 -18.63
N TRP A 512 -8.67 -19.41 -17.78
CA TRP A 512 -9.52 -20.16 -16.86
C TRP A 512 -10.99 -19.86 -17.19
N ARG A 513 -11.87 -20.86 -17.06
CA ARG A 513 -13.34 -20.75 -17.23
C ARG A 513 -14.06 -21.58 -16.17
N ARG A 514 -15.29 -21.18 -15.84
CA ARG A 514 -16.19 -21.86 -14.90
C ARG A 514 -16.91 -23.07 -15.51
#